data_AF-A0A957TA85-F1
#
_entry.id   AF-A0A957TA85-F1
#
_cell.length_a   1.000
_cell.length_b   1.000
_cell.length_c   1.000
_cell.angle_alpha   90.00
_cell.angle_beta   90.00
_cell.angle_gamma   90.00
#
_symmetry.space_group_name_H-M   'P 1'
#
loop_
_entity.id
_entity.type
_entity.pdbx_description
1 polymer ?
#
loop_
_entity_poly.entity_id
_entity_poly.type
_entity_poly.pdbx_seq_one_letter_code
_entity_poly.pdbx_strand_id
1 'polypeptide(L)'
;HAEQQQGEEGMAHDAASIENKSWREKLTSLAGWRAIADAFFMEWKMAYKEILFGFTVAGFISVFVPQSFWSALFLHAGSDTPSLLVVLENAVIAPLIAFFTFIGSMGNVPLAAMLWSKNASFAGVMSFLGADLVAATVIYLHTKYYGWRYTGFLSLLLYICMVAAGISVHYIFAIFGLLPTARPSLDEIVRFQIDYTFWLNILMVVIGGALLVLHLRGRGSESDSPRDNLQTTERPYS
;
A
#
# COMPACT_ATOMS: atom_id res chain seq x y z
N HIS A 1 -22.76 21.14 -3.72
CA HIS A 1 -21.45 20.95 -4.37
C HIS A 1 -20.94 19.51 -4.39
N ALA A 2 -21.48 18.57 -3.61
CA ALA A 2 -21.18 17.14 -3.73
C ALA A 2 -22.10 16.38 -4.72
N GLU A 3 -23.27 16.95 -5.06
CA GLU A 3 -24.21 16.35 -6.02
C GLU A 3 -24.02 16.83 -7.47
N GLN A 4 -23.26 17.93 -7.70
CA GLN A 4 -23.05 18.48 -9.05
C GLN A 4 -21.87 17.84 -9.82
N GLN A 5 -21.16 16.87 -9.24
CA GLN A 5 -20.17 16.05 -9.94
C GLN A 5 -20.74 14.71 -10.44
N GLN A 6 -22.01 14.40 -10.13
CA GLN A 6 -22.70 13.20 -10.63
C GLN A 6 -23.34 13.41 -12.02
N GLY A 7 -23.16 14.60 -12.63
CA GLY A 7 -23.71 14.98 -13.94
C GLY A 7 -22.71 14.96 -15.10
N GLU A 8 -21.59 14.23 -15.00
CA GLU A 8 -20.75 13.91 -16.16
C GLU A 8 -21.35 12.71 -16.91
N GLU A 9 -22.37 12.99 -17.72
CA GLU A 9 -23.28 12.05 -18.41
C GLU A 9 -22.61 11.10 -19.45
N GLY A 10 -21.28 11.03 -19.50
CA GLY A 10 -20.51 10.04 -20.29
C GLY A 10 -20.00 8.85 -19.47
N MET A 11 -19.61 9.07 -18.20
CA MET A 11 -19.11 7.99 -17.33
C MET A 11 -20.22 7.09 -16.81
N ALA A 12 -21.42 7.65 -16.57
CA ALA A 12 -22.56 6.89 -16.08
C ALA A 12 -23.09 5.90 -17.12
N HIS A 13 -23.03 6.23 -18.42
CA HIS A 13 -23.61 5.39 -19.48
C HIS A 13 -22.75 4.14 -19.76
N ASP A 14 -21.43 4.26 -19.72
CA ASP A 14 -20.51 3.13 -19.87
C ASP A 14 -20.40 2.31 -18.56
N ALA A 15 -20.35 2.96 -17.40
CA ALA A 15 -20.30 2.26 -16.10
C ALA A 15 -21.59 1.48 -15.80
N ALA A 16 -22.77 2.05 -16.06
CA ALA A 16 -24.05 1.36 -15.87
C ALA A 16 -24.24 0.18 -16.86
N SER A 17 -23.68 0.28 -18.07
CA SER A 17 -23.72 -0.83 -19.05
C SER A 17 -22.76 -1.99 -18.70
N ILE A 18 -21.76 -1.74 -17.86
CA ILE A 18 -20.76 -2.71 -17.42
C ILE A 18 -21.21 -3.40 -16.13
N GLU A 19 -21.95 -2.71 -15.24
CA GLU A 19 -22.34 -3.25 -13.92
C GLU A 19 -23.06 -4.61 -14.03
N ASN A 20 -23.94 -4.76 -15.04
CA ASN A 20 -24.72 -5.97 -15.32
C ASN A 20 -24.03 -7.04 -16.20
N LYS A 21 -22.78 -6.85 -16.64
CA LYS A 21 -22.08 -7.81 -17.51
C LYS A 21 -21.33 -8.90 -16.74
N SER A 22 -21.26 -10.09 -17.34
CA SER A 22 -20.50 -11.23 -16.81
C SER A 22 -19.01 -10.87 -16.66
N TRP A 23 -18.33 -11.39 -15.63
CA TRP A 23 -16.90 -11.15 -15.38
C TRP A 23 -16.02 -11.48 -16.61
N ARG A 24 -16.45 -12.43 -17.44
CA ARG A 24 -15.77 -12.77 -18.71
C ARG A 24 -15.91 -11.65 -19.75
N GLU A 25 -17.07 -11.02 -19.85
CA GLU A 25 -17.33 -9.92 -20.78
C GLU A 25 -16.64 -8.62 -20.34
N LYS A 26 -16.47 -8.44 -19.03
CA LYS A 26 -15.64 -7.37 -18.47
C LYS A 26 -14.17 -7.56 -18.85
N LEU A 27 -13.65 -8.79 -18.81
CA LEU A 27 -12.26 -9.10 -19.18
C LEU A 27 -12.00 -9.18 -20.68
N THR A 28 -13.02 -9.35 -21.52
CA THR A 28 -12.85 -9.40 -22.99
C THR A 28 -13.17 -8.06 -23.68
N SER A 29 -13.83 -7.13 -23.00
CA SER A 29 -14.22 -5.84 -23.59
C SER A 29 -13.16 -4.76 -23.41
N LEU A 30 -12.98 -3.93 -24.44
CA LEU A 30 -12.11 -2.74 -24.40
C LEU A 30 -12.54 -1.76 -23.29
N ALA A 31 -13.85 -1.62 -23.05
CA ALA A 31 -14.38 -0.78 -21.98
C ALA A 31 -14.00 -1.29 -20.59
N GLY A 32 -14.03 -2.61 -20.36
CA GLY A 32 -13.58 -3.19 -19.09
C GLY A 32 -12.08 -3.03 -18.85
N TRP A 33 -11.24 -3.20 -19.88
CA TRP A 33 -9.80 -2.92 -19.79
C TRP A 33 -9.47 -1.45 -19.54
N ARG A 34 -10.28 -0.51 -20.06
CA ARG A 34 -10.15 0.93 -19.73
C ARG A 34 -10.48 1.19 -18.27
N ALA A 35 -11.58 0.64 -17.75
CA ALA A 35 -11.93 0.79 -16.34
C ALA A 35 -10.83 0.22 -15.41
N ILE A 36 -10.23 -0.92 -15.77
CA ILE A 36 -9.07 -1.49 -15.05
C ILE A 36 -7.87 -0.55 -15.11
N ALA A 37 -7.56 0.02 -16.27
CA ALA A 37 -6.47 0.97 -16.43
C ALA A 37 -6.68 2.23 -15.58
N ASP A 38 -7.87 2.80 -15.59
CA ASP A 38 -8.22 3.99 -14.81
C ASP A 38 -8.11 3.73 -13.30
N ALA A 39 -8.65 2.61 -12.82
CA ALA A 39 -8.52 2.19 -11.43
C ALA A 39 -7.06 2.00 -11.03
N PHE A 40 -6.26 1.33 -11.86
CA PHE A 40 -4.84 1.11 -11.63
C PHE A 40 -4.06 2.43 -11.49
N PHE A 41 -4.25 3.39 -12.40
CA PHE A 41 -3.55 4.68 -12.32
C PHE A 41 -4.06 5.56 -11.18
N MET A 42 -5.33 5.45 -10.80
CA MET A 42 -5.86 6.13 -9.62
C MET A 42 -5.21 5.60 -8.34
N GLU A 43 -5.13 4.29 -8.17
CA GLU A 43 -4.43 3.66 -7.04
C GLU A 43 -2.94 4.01 -7.04
N TRP A 44 -2.27 3.92 -8.19
CA TRP A 44 -0.85 4.28 -8.32
C TRP A 44 -0.60 5.75 -7.95
N LYS A 45 -1.46 6.67 -8.40
CA LYS A 45 -1.36 8.10 -8.10
C LYS A 45 -1.50 8.39 -6.60
N MET A 46 -2.25 7.58 -5.87
CA MET A 46 -2.34 7.68 -4.41
C MET A 46 -1.10 7.08 -3.74
N ALA A 47 -0.60 5.95 -4.23
CA ALA A 47 0.45 5.16 -3.61
C ALA A 47 1.89 5.71 -3.79
N TYR A 48 2.22 6.23 -4.97
CA TYR A 48 3.62 6.44 -5.35
C TYR A 48 4.37 7.41 -4.42
N LYS A 49 3.70 8.44 -3.89
CA LYS A 49 4.32 9.42 -2.99
C LYS A 49 4.69 8.80 -1.65
N GLU A 50 3.82 7.96 -1.10
CA GLU A 50 4.06 7.28 0.16
C GLU A 50 5.20 6.27 0.03
N ILE A 51 5.23 5.52 -1.09
CA ILE A 51 6.29 4.57 -1.40
C ILE A 51 7.62 5.29 -1.57
N LEU A 52 7.68 6.35 -2.39
CA LEU A 52 8.89 7.12 -2.61
C LEU A 52 9.44 7.72 -1.31
N PHE A 53 8.56 8.27 -0.47
CA PHE A 53 8.93 8.80 0.83
C PHE A 53 9.45 7.70 1.76
N GLY A 54 8.76 6.55 1.83
CA GLY A 54 9.17 5.40 2.64
C GLY A 54 10.55 4.86 2.26
N PHE A 55 10.82 4.68 0.96
CA PHE A 55 12.15 4.27 0.47
C PHE A 55 13.22 5.33 0.76
N THR A 56 12.90 6.61 0.59
CA THR A 56 13.84 7.70 0.88
C THR A 56 14.23 7.68 2.35
N VAL A 57 13.25 7.67 3.26
CA VAL A 57 13.48 7.63 4.71
C VAL A 57 14.22 6.35 5.11
N ALA A 58 13.84 5.19 4.57
CA ALA A 58 14.53 3.94 4.83
C ALA A 58 16.00 3.97 4.40
N GLY A 59 16.31 4.54 3.23
CA GLY A 59 17.67 4.71 2.74
C GLY A 59 18.51 5.64 3.64
N PHE A 60 17.97 6.81 3.99
CA PHE A 60 18.62 7.74 4.92
C PHE A 60 18.89 7.07 6.28
N ILE A 61 17.88 6.44 6.88
CA ILE A 61 18.02 5.76 8.16
C ILE A 61 19.06 4.63 8.08
N SER A 62 19.07 3.85 7.00
CA SER A 62 20.02 2.73 6.82
C SER A 62 21.48 3.17 6.82
N VAL A 63 21.77 4.35 6.25
CA VAL A 63 23.12 4.93 6.13
C VAL A 63 23.51 5.72 7.37
N PHE A 64 22.62 6.54 7.93
CA PHE A 64 22.94 7.46 9.02
C PHE A 64 22.78 6.86 10.42
N VAL A 65 21.95 5.83 10.60
CA VAL A 65 21.71 5.22 11.92
C VAL A 65 22.63 4.00 12.11
N PRO A 66 23.59 4.05 13.05
CA PRO A 66 24.55 2.97 13.26
C PRO A 66 23.88 1.70 13.81
N GLN A 67 24.51 0.55 13.59
CA GLN A 67 23.99 -0.74 14.08
C GLN A 67 23.82 -0.76 15.59
N SER A 68 24.67 -0.05 16.36
CA SER A 68 24.58 0.02 17.82
C SER A 68 23.24 0.59 18.32
N PHE A 69 22.63 1.51 17.58
CA PHE A 69 21.30 2.04 17.92
C PHE A 69 20.23 0.95 17.80
N TRP A 70 20.25 0.19 16.70
CA TRP A 70 19.34 -0.93 16.48
C TRP A 70 19.54 -2.05 17.50
N SER A 71 20.79 -2.35 17.85
CA SER A 71 21.16 -3.31 18.89
C SER A 71 20.71 -2.91 20.30
N ALA A 72 20.54 -1.61 20.56
CA ALA A 72 20.02 -1.11 21.83
C ALA A 72 18.48 -1.08 21.86
N LEU A 73 17.86 -0.90 20.68
CA LEU A 73 16.42 -0.80 20.52
C LEU A 73 15.73 -2.16 20.34
N PHE A 74 16.43 -3.12 19.76
CA PHE A 74 15.98 -4.49 19.58
C PHE A 74 17.00 -5.44 20.17
N LEU A 75 16.57 -6.30 21.08
CA LEU A 75 17.37 -7.46 21.44
C LEU A 75 17.65 -8.29 20.18
N HIS A 76 18.93 -8.63 20.00
CA HIS A 76 19.41 -9.30 18.80
C HIS A 76 18.72 -10.65 18.59
N ALA A 77 18.02 -10.79 17.46
CA ALA A 77 17.58 -12.08 16.93
C ALA A 77 18.72 -12.77 16.14
N GLY A 78 19.95 -12.72 16.68
CA GLY A 78 21.17 -13.23 16.04
C GLY A 78 21.42 -14.73 16.24
N SER A 79 20.61 -15.40 17.06
CA SER A 79 20.64 -16.86 17.25
C SER A 79 19.62 -17.55 16.35
N ASP A 80 19.94 -18.75 15.87
CA ASP A 80 19.11 -19.57 14.96
C ASP A 80 17.68 -19.80 15.46
N THR A 81 17.48 -19.70 16.78
CA THR A 81 16.16 -19.57 17.41
C THR A 81 16.18 -18.32 18.30
N PRO A 82 15.46 -17.24 17.95
CA PRO A 82 15.30 -16.10 18.83
C PRO A 82 14.54 -16.57 20.08
N SER A 83 14.95 -16.13 21.28
CA SER A 83 14.22 -16.45 22.50
C SER A 83 12.81 -15.83 22.46
N LEU A 84 11.85 -16.44 23.16
CA LEU A 84 10.46 -15.90 23.22
C LEU A 84 10.44 -14.42 23.62
N LEU A 85 11.41 -14.01 24.45
CA LEU A 85 11.57 -12.65 24.94
C LEU A 85 12.00 -11.69 23.82
N VAL A 86 12.94 -12.09 22.97
CA VAL A 86 13.36 -11.32 21.77
C VAL A 86 12.20 -11.19 20.78
N VAL A 87 11.44 -12.27 20.56
CA VAL A 87 10.29 -12.29 19.66
C VAL A 87 9.23 -11.31 20.16
N LEU A 88 8.88 -11.37 21.44
CA LEU A 88 7.87 -10.53 22.06
C LEU A 88 8.30 -9.06 22.09
N GLU A 89 9.53 -8.76 22.52
CA GLU A 89 10.06 -7.40 22.55
C GLU A 89 10.01 -6.76 21.17
N ASN A 90 10.59 -7.43 20.17
CA ASN A 90 10.66 -6.88 18.82
C ASN A 90 9.25 -6.72 18.21
N ALA A 91 8.32 -7.65 18.49
CA ALA A 91 6.93 -7.55 18.04
C ALA A 91 6.19 -6.35 18.65
N VAL A 92 6.51 -5.97 19.88
CA VAL A 92 5.93 -4.83 20.60
C VAL A 92 6.62 -3.52 20.18
N ILE A 93 7.94 -3.48 20.11
CA ILE A 93 8.69 -2.24 19.84
C ILE A 93 8.56 -1.80 18.38
N ALA A 94 8.62 -2.73 17.42
CA ALA A 94 8.67 -2.38 16.01
C ALA A 94 7.46 -1.54 15.54
N PRO A 95 6.20 -1.89 15.86
CA PRO A 95 5.06 -1.08 15.48
C PRO A 95 5.02 0.31 16.11
N LEU A 96 5.58 0.47 17.32
CA LEU A 96 5.69 1.79 17.94
C LEU A 96 6.64 2.68 17.12
N ILE A 97 7.73 2.12 16.63
CA ILE A 97 8.65 2.84 15.73
C ILE A 97 7.91 3.22 14.44
N ALA A 98 7.18 2.29 13.82
CA ALA A 98 6.39 2.58 12.63
C ALA A 98 5.43 3.74 12.86
N PHE A 99 4.71 3.72 13.99
CA PHE A 99 3.80 4.78 14.39
C PHE A 99 4.48 6.15 14.47
N PHE A 100 5.66 6.22 15.09
CA PHE A 100 6.42 7.48 15.20
C PHE A 100 7.10 7.92 13.91
N THR A 101 7.32 7.02 12.95
CA THR A 101 7.86 7.40 11.64
C THR A 101 6.84 8.08 10.73
N PHE A 102 5.55 8.10 11.08
CA PHE A 102 4.47 8.75 10.32
C PHE A 102 4.46 8.40 8.83
N ILE A 103 4.84 7.16 8.51
CA ILE A 103 4.82 6.67 7.14
C ILE A 103 3.48 5.98 6.89
N GLY A 104 2.87 6.28 5.74
CA GLY A 104 1.60 5.69 5.31
C GLY A 104 1.69 4.17 5.13
N SER A 105 0.53 3.53 4.93
CA SER A 105 0.40 2.06 4.86
C SER A 105 1.41 1.43 3.89
N MET A 106 1.58 2.01 2.70
CA MET A 106 2.48 1.46 1.68
C MET A 106 3.96 1.78 1.91
N GLY A 107 4.27 2.90 2.57
CA GLY A 107 5.66 3.30 2.80
C GLY A 107 6.35 2.53 3.93
N ASN A 108 5.59 1.85 4.80
CA ASN A 108 6.16 1.07 5.92
C ASN A 108 6.87 -0.20 5.43
N VAL A 109 6.55 -0.70 4.24
CA VAL A 109 7.16 -1.91 3.67
C VAL A 109 8.69 -1.78 3.49
N PRO A 110 9.21 -0.72 2.85
CA PRO A 110 10.66 -0.47 2.79
C PRO A 110 11.35 -0.40 4.16
N LEU A 111 10.72 0.22 5.15
CA LEU A 111 11.27 0.28 6.50
C LEU A 111 11.28 -1.08 7.19
N ALA A 112 10.25 -1.90 6.98
CA ALA A 112 10.20 -3.26 7.48
C ALA A 112 11.35 -4.11 6.89
N ALA A 113 11.64 -3.95 5.59
CA ALA A 113 12.79 -4.58 4.95
C ALA A 113 14.12 -4.10 5.54
N MET A 114 14.23 -2.81 5.87
CA MET A 114 15.39 -2.27 6.57
C MET A 114 15.55 -2.87 7.97
N LEU A 115 14.48 -2.96 8.75
CA LEU A 115 14.52 -3.61 10.06
C LEU A 115 14.98 -5.07 9.99
N TRP A 116 14.51 -5.81 8.99
CA TRP A 116 14.97 -7.17 8.73
C TRP A 116 16.49 -7.23 8.49
N SER A 117 17.02 -6.32 7.67
CA SER A 117 18.47 -6.22 7.42
C SER A 117 19.28 -5.82 8.67
N LYS A 118 18.66 -5.13 9.63
CA LYS A 118 19.29 -4.67 10.89
C LYS A 118 19.12 -5.64 12.06
N ASN A 119 18.75 -6.89 11.81
CA ASN A 119 18.58 -7.97 12.80
C ASN A 119 17.32 -7.87 13.69
N ALA A 120 16.27 -7.18 13.25
CA ALA A 120 14.96 -7.32 13.88
C ALA A 120 14.44 -8.76 13.73
N SER A 121 13.69 -9.25 14.72
CA SER A 121 13.07 -10.57 14.60
C SER A 121 12.00 -10.57 13.52
N PHE A 122 11.74 -11.74 12.93
CA PHE A 122 10.68 -11.88 11.94
C PHE A 122 9.30 -11.49 12.50
N ALA A 123 9.04 -11.75 13.79
CA ALA A 123 7.82 -11.26 14.45
C ALA A 123 7.75 -9.74 14.52
N GLY A 124 8.88 -9.08 14.81
CA GLY A 124 9.00 -7.62 14.79
C GLY A 124 8.68 -7.04 13.42
N VAL A 125 9.25 -7.60 12.35
CA VAL A 125 8.99 -7.19 10.97
C VAL A 125 7.51 -7.37 10.60
N MET A 126 6.92 -8.53 10.92
CA MET A 126 5.50 -8.78 10.61
C MET A 126 4.55 -7.87 11.41
N SER A 127 4.86 -7.62 12.69
CA SER A 127 4.11 -6.68 13.52
C SER A 127 4.25 -5.24 12.99
N PHE A 128 5.46 -4.84 12.58
CA PHE A 128 5.74 -3.52 11.97
C PHE A 128 4.90 -3.29 10.71
N LEU A 129 4.76 -4.30 9.85
CA LEU A 129 3.91 -4.20 8.66
C LEU A 129 2.44 -3.94 9.01
N GLY A 130 1.94 -4.52 10.10
CA GLY A 130 0.59 -4.29 10.60
C GLY A 130 0.39 -2.96 11.34
N ALA A 131 1.42 -2.12 11.49
CA ALA A 131 1.32 -0.86 12.22
C ALA A 131 0.42 0.17 11.52
N ASP A 132 0.09 -0.04 10.24
CA ASP A 132 -0.83 0.80 9.49
C ASP A 132 -2.28 0.72 10.02
N LEU A 133 -2.65 -0.37 10.71
CA LEU A 133 -3.91 -0.50 11.46
C LEU A 133 -4.06 0.62 12.51
N VAL A 134 -2.95 1.14 13.02
CA VAL A 134 -2.91 2.18 14.07
C VAL A 134 -2.20 3.43 13.53
N ALA A 135 -2.25 3.68 12.22
CA ALA A 135 -1.65 4.88 11.63
C ALA A 135 -2.31 6.17 12.16
N ALA A 136 -1.52 7.26 12.23
CA ALA A 136 -2.01 8.53 12.77
C ALA A 136 -3.25 9.09 12.04
N THR A 137 -3.34 8.89 10.72
CA THR A 137 -4.52 9.26 9.93
C THR A 137 -5.75 8.46 10.35
N VAL A 138 -5.58 7.17 10.61
CA VAL A 138 -6.63 6.25 11.08
C VAL A 138 -7.07 6.65 12.49
N ILE A 139 -6.13 6.92 13.41
CA ILE A 139 -6.45 7.39 14.77
C ILE A 139 -7.19 8.73 14.73
N TYR A 140 -6.75 9.67 13.87
CA TYR A 140 -7.41 10.95 13.70
C TYR A 140 -8.87 10.78 13.24
N LEU A 141 -9.09 9.89 12.26
CA LEU A 141 -10.41 9.55 11.78
C LEU A 141 -11.27 8.96 12.90
N HIS A 142 -10.78 7.94 13.61
CA HIS A 142 -11.51 7.33 14.72
C HIS A 142 -11.81 8.34 15.83
N THR A 143 -10.89 9.25 16.13
CA THR A 143 -11.10 10.32 17.13
C THR A 143 -12.26 11.22 16.71
N LYS A 144 -12.35 11.55 15.42
CA LYS A 144 -13.41 12.40 14.87
C LYS A 144 -14.79 11.72 14.89
N TYR A 145 -14.86 10.41 14.64
CA TYR A 145 -16.13 9.68 14.56
C TYR A 145 -16.60 9.10 15.90
N TYR A 146 -15.69 8.53 16.70
CA TYR A 146 -16.01 7.78 17.92
C TYR A 146 -15.60 8.51 19.20
N GLY A 147 -14.84 9.61 19.10
CA GLY A 147 -14.30 10.32 20.25
C GLY A 147 -13.04 9.67 20.83
N TRP A 148 -12.33 10.43 21.67
CA TRP A 148 -10.98 10.09 22.14
C TRP A 148 -10.91 8.80 22.97
N ARG A 149 -11.90 8.55 23.86
CA ARG A 149 -11.90 7.38 24.76
C ARG A 149 -12.00 6.06 23.99
N TYR A 150 -12.93 5.99 23.03
CA TYR A 150 -13.11 4.83 22.17
C TYR A 150 -11.94 4.63 21.22
N THR A 151 -11.36 5.73 20.73
CA THR A 151 -10.18 5.66 19.85
C THR A 151 -8.98 5.08 20.56
N GLY A 152 -8.74 5.47 21.82
CA GLY A 152 -7.66 4.89 22.62
C GLY A 152 -7.86 3.38 22.84
N PHE A 153 -9.07 2.96 23.18
CA PHE A 153 -9.40 1.54 23.33
C PHE A 153 -9.20 0.76 22.02
N LEU A 154 -9.71 1.29 20.90
CA LEU A 154 -9.59 0.63 19.59
C LEU A 154 -8.13 0.58 19.11
N SER A 155 -7.38 1.66 19.28
CA SER A 155 -5.95 1.70 18.92
C SER A 155 -5.16 0.69 19.74
N LEU A 156 -5.45 0.55 21.04
CA LEU A 156 -4.83 -0.46 21.89
C LEU A 156 -5.21 -1.88 21.47
N LEU A 157 -6.49 -2.12 21.14
CA LEU A 157 -6.96 -3.42 20.67
C LEU A 157 -6.28 -3.83 19.36
N LEU A 158 -6.27 -2.93 18.36
CA LEU A 158 -5.61 -3.14 17.08
C LEU A 158 -4.10 -3.35 17.28
N TYR A 159 -3.49 -2.61 18.21
CA TYR A 159 -2.10 -2.78 18.57
C TYR A 159 -1.80 -4.18 19.14
N ILE A 160 -2.63 -4.68 20.05
CA ILE A 160 -2.49 -6.04 20.57
C ILE A 160 -2.69 -7.07 19.45
N CYS A 161 -3.67 -6.85 18.56
CA CYS A 161 -3.93 -7.74 17.43
C CYS A 161 -2.74 -7.86 16.48
N MET A 162 -2.09 -6.76 16.08
CA MET A 162 -0.94 -6.82 15.18
C MET A 162 0.29 -7.45 15.86
N VAL A 163 0.52 -7.22 17.16
CA VAL A 163 1.58 -7.88 17.93
C VAL A 163 1.32 -9.39 17.97
N ALA A 164 0.09 -9.79 18.28
CA ALA A 164 -0.31 -11.19 18.30
C ALA A 164 -0.19 -11.82 16.90
N ALA A 165 -0.55 -11.10 15.84
CA ALA A 165 -0.41 -11.57 14.46
C ALA A 165 1.06 -11.77 14.07
N GLY A 166 1.94 -10.81 14.37
CA GLY A 166 3.38 -10.93 14.10
C GLY A 166 4.01 -12.12 14.82
N ILE A 167 3.66 -12.32 16.09
CA ILE A 167 4.10 -13.48 16.88
C ILE A 167 3.54 -14.79 16.32
N SER A 168 2.26 -14.82 15.95
CA SER A 168 1.61 -16.01 15.40
C SER A 168 2.26 -16.43 14.09
N VAL A 169 2.46 -15.48 13.16
CA VAL A 169 3.13 -15.74 11.88
C VAL A 169 4.56 -16.23 12.11
N HIS A 170 5.27 -15.68 13.09
CA HIS A 170 6.60 -16.14 13.45
C HIS A 170 6.62 -17.61 13.89
N TYR A 171 5.75 -18.01 14.82
CA TYR A 171 5.74 -19.40 15.28
C TYR A 171 5.19 -20.36 14.23
N ILE A 172 4.22 -19.95 13.42
CA ILE A 172 3.77 -20.75 12.28
C ILE A 172 4.98 -21.05 11.39
N PHE A 173 5.74 -20.03 10.98
CA PHE A 173 6.92 -20.23 10.14
C PHE A 173 8.03 -21.01 10.83
N ALA A 174 8.22 -20.82 12.14
CA ALA A 174 9.18 -21.59 12.93
C ALA A 174 8.85 -23.08 12.97
N ILE A 175 7.57 -23.44 13.15
CA ILE A 175 7.11 -24.84 13.17
C ILE A 175 7.34 -25.52 11.82
N PHE A 176 7.13 -24.79 10.72
CA PHE A 176 7.37 -25.32 9.37
C PHE A 176 8.83 -25.25 8.92
N GLY A 177 9.75 -24.70 9.74
CA GLY A 177 11.15 -24.48 9.35
C GLY A 177 11.32 -23.51 8.18
N LEU A 178 10.32 -22.65 7.95
CA LEU A 178 10.26 -21.68 6.84
C LEU A 178 10.76 -20.29 7.26
N LEU A 179 11.37 -20.16 8.45
CA LEU A 179 11.92 -18.89 8.89
C LEU A 179 12.94 -18.37 7.86
N PRO A 180 12.75 -17.16 7.32
CA PRO A 180 13.71 -16.60 6.39
C PRO A 180 15.08 -16.48 7.05
N THR A 181 16.11 -17.10 6.46
CA THR A 181 17.50 -17.02 6.92
C THR A 181 18.30 -15.98 6.15
N ALA A 182 17.91 -15.72 4.90
CA ALA A 182 18.51 -14.68 4.08
C ALA A 182 18.13 -13.29 4.62
N ARG A 183 19.14 -12.51 5.02
CA ARG A 183 19.02 -11.10 5.40
C ARG A 183 19.78 -10.25 4.39
N PRO A 184 19.30 -10.14 3.14
CA PRO A 184 19.97 -9.33 2.14
C PRO A 184 20.05 -7.88 2.64
N SER A 185 21.20 -7.25 2.46
CA SER A 185 21.35 -5.82 2.69
C SER A 185 20.41 -5.05 1.74
N LEU A 186 19.97 -3.85 2.13
CA LEU A 186 19.14 -3.01 1.24
C LEU A 186 19.79 -2.83 -0.15
N ASP A 187 21.12 -2.76 -0.18
CA ASP A 187 21.90 -2.65 -1.41
C ASP A 187 21.79 -3.91 -2.30
N GLU A 188 21.69 -5.10 -1.70
CA GLU A 188 21.49 -6.36 -2.43
C GLU A 188 20.05 -6.53 -2.93
N ILE A 189 19.05 -6.01 -2.20
CA ILE A 189 17.65 -6.01 -2.64
C ILE A 189 17.47 -5.18 -3.93
N VAL A 190 18.29 -4.13 -4.10
CA VAL A 190 18.25 -3.23 -5.27
C VAL A 190 19.18 -3.67 -6.40
N ARG A 191 19.97 -4.75 -6.22
CA ARG A 191 20.85 -5.24 -7.28
C ARG A 191 20.08 -5.81 -8.46
N PHE A 192 20.46 -5.35 -9.64
CA PHE A 192 19.93 -5.84 -10.91
C PHE A 192 20.55 -7.21 -11.24
N GLN A 193 19.75 -8.26 -11.12
CA GLN A 193 20.10 -9.64 -11.49
C GLN A 193 19.21 -10.08 -12.65
N ILE A 194 19.76 -10.81 -13.62
CA ILE A 194 18.98 -11.38 -14.74
C ILE A 194 18.40 -12.73 -14.30
N ASP A 195 17.41 -12.67 -13.40
CA ASP A 195 16.69 -13.82 -12.85
C ASP A 195 15.21 -13.85 -13.30
N TYR A 196 14.44 -14.81 -12.80
CA TYR A 196 12.98 -14.86 -13.00
C TYR A 196 12.28 -13.55 -12.60
N THR A 197 12.76 -12.88 -11.54
CA THR A 197 12.27 -11.57 -11.13
C THR A 197 12.46 -10.51 -12.21
N PHE A 198 13.57 -10.54 -12.96
CA PHE A 198 13.80 -9.60 -14.05
C PHE A 198 12.78 -9.78 -15.18
N TRP A 199 12.55 -11.03 -15.62
CA TRP A 199 11.54 -11.31 -16.65
C TRP A 199 10.12 -10.98 -16.17
N LEU A 200 9.82 -11.24 -14.91
CA LEU A 200 8.55 -10.85 -14.29
C LEU A 200 8.40 -9.33 -14.26
N ASN A 201 9.45 -8.58 -13.92
CA ASN A 201 9.44 -7.12 -13.94
C ASN A 201 9.19 -6.57 -15.35
N ILE A 202 9.83 -7.15 -16.38
CA ILE A 202 9.58 -6.78 -17.78
C ILE A 202 8.12 -7.04 -18.16
N LEU A 203 7.57 -8.19 -17.80
CA LEU A 203 6.15 -8.50 -18.04
C LEU A 203 5.24 -7.47 -17.37
N MET A 204 5.50 -7.12 -16.11
CA MET A 204 4.72 -6.11 -15.38
C MET A 204 4.83 -4.72 -16.00
N VAL A 205 6.01 -4.33 -16.49
CA VAL A 205 6.21 -3.07 -17.21
C VAL A 205 5.45 -3.06 -18.54
N VAL A 206 5.45 -4.17 -19.28
CA VAL A 206 4.68 -4.30 -20.54
C VAL A 206 3.18 -4.18 -20.26
N ILE A 207 2.66 -4.87 -19.25
CA ILE A 207 1.25 -4.78 -18.84
C ILE A 207 0.91 -3.35 -18.41
N GLY A 208 1.73 -2.75 -17.54
CA GLY A 208 1.54 -1.37 -17.09
C GLY A 208 1.60 -0.36 -18.24
N GLY A 209 2.49 -0.55 -19.20
CA GLY A 209 2.58 0.26 -20.42
C GLY A 209 1.36 0.10 -21.32
N ALA A 210 0.84 -1.12 -21.49
CA ALA A 210 -0.39 -1.37 -22.23
C ALA A 210 -1.60 -0.69 -21.57
N LEU A 211 -1.71 -0.77 -20.24
CA LEU A 211 -2.73 -0.07 -19.47
C LEU A 211 -2.55 1.46 -19.59
N LEU A 212 -1.33 1.98 -19.59
CA LEU A 212 -1.06 3.41 -19.77
C LEU A 212 -1.57 3.90 -21.13
N VAL A 213 -1.29 3.15 -22.20
CA VAL A 213 -1.76 3.49 -23.55
C VAL A 213 -3.29 3.46 -23.60
N LEU A 214 -3.94 2.49 -22.94
CA LEU A 214 -5.39 2.42 -22.82
C LEU A 214 -5.98 3.61 -22.04
N HIS A 215 -5.37 3.97 -20.90
CA HIS A 215 -5.76 5.11 -20.07
C HIS A 215 -5.67 6.44 -20.85
N LEU A 216 -4.56 6.65 -21.57
CA LEU A 216 -4.35 7.85 -22.39
C LEU A 216 -5.29 7.91 -23.60
N ARG A 217 -5.57 6.77 -24.26
CA ARG A 217 -6.52 6.69 -25.38
C ARG A 217 -7.97 6.90 -24.94
N GLY A 218 -8.34 6.53 -23.72
CA GLY A 218 -9.67 6.80 -23.15
C GLY A 218 -9.94 8.30 -23.02
N ARG A 219 -8.98 9.07 -22.47
CA ARG A 219 -9.11 10.53 -22.29
C ARG A 219 -9.15 11.32 -23.60
N GLY A 220 -8.54 10.81 -24.67
CA GLY A 220 -8.50 11.51 -25.96
C GLY A 220 -9.82 11.50 -26.73
N SER A 221 -10.64 10.46 -26.56
CA SER A 221 -11.89 10.29 -27.30
C SER A 221 -13.05 11.17 -26.81
N GLU A 222 -12.90 11.82 -25.65
CA GLU A 222 -13.92 12.69 -25.05
C GLU A 222 -13.76 14.17 -25.47
N SER A 223 -12.64 14.49 -26.12
CA SER A 223 -12.32 15.86 -26.56
C SER A 223 -12.82 16.23 -27.96
N ASP A 224 -13.45 15.29 -28.68
CA ASP A 224 -13.84 15.45 -30.10
C ASP A 224 -15.34 15.20 -30.34
N SER A 225 -16.20 15.52 -29.37
CA SER A 225 -17.64 15.66 -29.64
C SER A 225 -17.89 17.05 -30.24
N PRO A 226 -18.32 17.18 -31.50
CA PRO A 226 -18.70 18.46 -32.08
C PRO A 226 -19.87 19.02 -31.28
N ARG A 227 -19.69 20.21 -30.71
CA ARG A 227 -20.79 21.03 -30.20
C ARG A 227 -21.60 21.51 -31.40
N ASP A 228 -22.46 20.64 -31.94
CA ASP A 228 -23.34 21.01 -33.04
C ASP A 228 -24.68 21.50 -32.49
N ASN A 229 -24.84 22.82 -32.55
CA ASN A 229 -26.06 23.57 -32.82
C ASN A 229 -27.39 23.04 -32.28
N LEU A 230 -27.87 23.67 -31.20
CA LEU A 230 -29.27 24.08 -31.12
C LEU A 230 -29.35 25.52 -30.58
N GLN A 231 -29.26 26.46 -31.53
CA GLN A 231 -29.76 27.82 -31.37
C GLN A 231 -31.30 27.80 -31.28
N THR A 232 -31.79 28.65 -30.37
CA THR A 232 -33.03 29.43 -30.48
C THR A 232 -34.37 28.70 -30.64
N THR A 233 -35.15 28.65 -29.57
CA THR A 233 -36.49 29.26 -29.57
C THR A 233 -36.80 29.80 -28.18
N GLU A 234 -36.76 31.12 -28.03
CA GLU A 234 -37.40 31.81 -26.91
C GLU A 234 -38.92 31.56 -26.94
N ARG A 235 -39.53 31.37 -25.77
CA ARG A 235 -40.93 31.76 -25.53
C ARG A 235 -41.00 32.51 -24.20
N PRO A 236 -41.62 33.70 -24.16
CA PRO A 236 -41.92 34.38 -22.91
C PRO A 236 -43.18 33.77 -22.29
N TYR A 237 -43.14 33.46 -21.00
CA TYR A 237 -44.36 33.22 -20.23
C TYR A 237 -44.91 34.56 -19.74
N SER A 238 -46.10 34.89 -20.25
CA SER A 238 -47.07 35.82 -19.65
C SER A 238 -47.74 35.20 -18.44
#